data_AF-A0A952XFY0-F1
#
_entry.id   AF-A0A952XFY0-F1
#
_cell.length_a   1.000
_cell.length_b   1.000
_cell.length_c   1.000
_cell.angle_alpha   90.00
_cell.angle_beta   90.00
_cell.angle_gamma   90.00
#
_symmetry.space_group_name_H-M   'P 1'
#
loop_
_entity.id
_entity.type
_entity.pdbx_description
1 polymer ?
#
loop_
_entity_poly.entity_id
_entity_poly.type
_entity_poly.pdbx_seq_one_letter_code
_entity_poly.pdbx_strand_id
1 'polypeptide(L)'
;MVNIAQAAAIAPELASRVMRLLPRDFQDAFVQSPNVFMFFMSMALAAVVILVFWVLAGMLRASRAARIALRAQALRRTKDHRALVLIGEIEGGNFLLRQEMKEAIEDNFGLFSFEQNVQVDLFPIKLKTLPSRAHPESRRRVAVEAADALERSAADVIVWGKRSWTGKLELCITTLPAYGRLHEVQDVWLTWRVGRPDEAVQRALAFSLARKARPVLHRPQDYKPERLQPIVEALDRMVEAQPAEISENLQLDILSDFASGALSLGERGGHIKWLTKALDARQRYLDRVDRTTDPSAWGSAQQEIGRALTSLGEREGARDKLEEGAARLRLAMDALRSTDSLQQAEVALRALQRAEQTLQQRRRVGLRWPG
;
A
#
# COMPACT_ATOMS: atom_id res chain seq x y z
N MET A 1 -30.99 -25.31 -28.08
CA MET A 1 -31.92 -26.30 -27.48
C MET A 1 -31.32 -27.68 -27.69
N VAL A 2 -30.65 -28.24 -26.68
CA VAL A 2 -30.08 -29.60 -26.76
C VAL A 2 -31.24 -30.59 -26.65
N ASN A 3 -31.32 -31.50 -27.61
CA ASN A 3 -32.45 -32.39 -27.83
C ASN A 3 -32.47 -33.51 -26.77
N ILE A 4 -33.23 -33.30 -25.70
CA ILE A 4 -33.33 -34.20 -24.52
C ILE A 4 -33.85 -35.60 -24.93
N ALA A 5 -34.54 -35.73 -26.07
CA ALA A 5 -35.09 -37.00 -26.57
C ALA A 5 -34.01 -37.99 -27.09
N GLN A 6 -32.87 -37.52 -27.60
CA GLN A 6 -31.80 -38.43 -28.06
C GLN A 6 -30.97 -39.02 -26.92
N ALA A 7 -30.91 -38.37 -25.76
CA ALA A 7 -30.21 -38.90 -24.58
C ALA A 7 -30.95 -40.09 -23.94
N ALA A 8 -32.28 -40.16 -24.09
CA ALA A 8 -33.11 -41.20 -23.48
C ALA A 8 -33.00 -42.57 -24.17
N ALA A 9 -32.71 -42.62 -25.48
CA ALA A 9 -32.57 -43.86 -26.24
C ALA A 9 -31.18 -44.51 -26.14
N ILE A 10 -30.16 -43.78 -25.72
CA ILE A 10 -28.76 -44.24 -25.61
C ILE A 10 -28.50 -44.96 -24.27
N ALA A 11 -29.27 -44.62 -23.23
CA ALA A 11 -29.11 -45.16 -21.88
C ALA A 11 -29.31 -46.69 -21.75
N PRO A 12 -30.34 -47.35 -22.34
CA PRO A 12 -30.57 -48.79 -22.15
C PRO A 12 -29.56 -49.69 -22.89
N GLU A 13 -29.08 -49.28 -24.07
CA GLU A 13 -28.05 -50.00 -24.84
C GLU A 13 -26.66 -49.94 -24.18
N LEU A 14 -26.30 -48.81 -23.59
CA LEU A 14 -25.06 -48.69 -22.81
C LEU A 14 -25.14 -49.49 -21.50
N ALA A 15 -26.28 -49.45 -20.81
CA ALA A 15 -26.49 -50.22 -19.59
C ALA A 15 -26.36 -51.74 -19.83
N SER A 16 -26.88 -52.25 -20.94
CA SER A 16 -26.79 -53.68 -21.29
C SER A 16 -25.36 -54.14 -21.63
N ARG A 17 -24.58 -53.30 -22.31
CA ARG A 17 -23.15 -53.58 -22.60
C ARG A 17 -22.29 -53.50 -21.35
N VAL A 18 -22.54 -52.54 -20.46
CA VAL A 18 -21.83 -52.41 -19.18
C VAL A 18 -22.15 -53.59 -18.24
N MET A 19 -23.40 -54.06 -18.22
CA MET A 19 -23.82 -55.22 -17.41
C MET A 19 -23.10 -56.52 -17.79
N ARG A 20 -22.79 -56.73 -19.08
CA ARG A 20 -22.06 -57.92 -19.54
C ARG A 20 -20.58 -57.96 -19.14
N LEU A 21 -20.02 -56.82 -18.74
CA LEU A 21 -18.63 -56.69 -18.30
C LEU A 21 -18.46 -56.93 -16.79
N LEU A 22 -19.56 -56.94 -16.05
CA LEU A 22 -19.56 -57.18 -14.60
C LEU A 22 -19.47 -58.69 -14.29
N PRO A 23 -18.79 -59.09 -13.19
CA PRO A 23 -18.76 -60.49 -12.74
C PRO A 23 -20.17 -61.07 -12.58
N ARG A 24 -20.33 -62.38 -12.80
CA ARG A 24 -21.65 -63.05 -12.75
C ARG A 24 -22.40 -62.78 -11.45
N ASP A 25 -21.71 -62.73 -10.31
CA ASP A 25 -22.30 -62.43 -9.00
C ASP A 25 -22.98 -61.04 -8.94
N PHE A 26 -22.46 -60.04 -9.67
CA PHE A 26 -23.07 -58.70 -9.78
C PHE A 26 -24.28 -58.71 -10.71
N GLN A 27 -24.25 -59.54 -11.76
CA GLN A 27 -25.39 -59.72 -12.66
C GLN A 27 -26.56 -60.38 -11.92
N ASP A 28 -26.28 -61.40 -11.12
CA ASP A 28 -27.28 -62.08 -10.30
C ASP A 28 -27.86 -61.16 -9.22
N ALA A 29 -27.03 -60.35 -8.55
CA ALA A 29 -27.48 -59.37 -7.56
C ALA A 29 -28.40 -58.27 -8.15
N PHE A 30 -28.15 -57.84 -9.39
CA PHE A 30 -29.01 -56.90 -10.12
C PHE A 30 -30.39 -57.48 -10.44
N VAL A 31 -30.45 -58.77 -10.82
CA VAL A 31 -31.71 -59.45 -11.12
C VAL A 31 -32.51 -59.75 -9.84
N GLN A 32 -31.84 -60.16 -8.75
CA GLN A 32 -32.49 -60.48 -7.48
C GLN A 32 -32.96 -59.25 -6.70
N SER A 33 -32.21 -58.14 -6.74
CA SER A 33 -32.49 -56.95 -5.92
C SER A 33 -32.11 -55.64 -6.65
N PRO A 34 -32.82 -55.28 -7.74
CA PRO A 34 -32.43 -54.18 -8.62
C PRO A 34 -32.33 -52.83 -7.91
N ASN A 35 -33.21 -52.54 -6.95
CA ASN A 35 -33.17 -51.28 -6.19
C ASN A 35 -31.92 -51.16 -5.31
N VAL A 36 -31.50 -52.26 -4.68
CA VAL A 36 -30.31 -52.30 -3.80
C VAL A 36 -29.05 -52.18 -4.63
N PHE A 37 -28.97 -52.92 -5.74
CA PHE A 37 -27.86 -52.83 -6.68
C PHE A 37 -27.70 -51.42 -7.26
N MET A 38 -28.79 -50.80 -7.72
CA MET A 38 -28.77 -49.42 -8.24
C MET A 38 -28.34 -48.42 -7.18
N PHE A 39 -28.77 -48.60 -5.93
CA PHE A 39 -28.30 -47.77 -4.82
C PHE A 39 -26.78 -47.89 -4.62
N PHE A 40 -26.22 -49.10 -4.54
CA PHE A 40 -24.77 -49.29 -4.39
C PHE A 40 -23.95 -48.78 -5.60
N MET A 41 -24.43 -49.01 -6.83
CA MET A 41 -23.77 -48.49 -8.03
C MET A 41 -23.82 -46.96 -8.09
N SER A 42 -24.93 -46.35 -7.68
CA SER A 42 -25.05 -44.89 -7.60
C SER A 42 -24.13 -44.30 -6.52
N MET A 43 -23.99 -44.99 -5.39
CA MET A 43 -23.08 -44.62 -4.31
C MET A 43 -21.61 -44.75 -4.73
N ALA A 44 -21.27 -45.83 -5.45
CA ALA A 44 -19.93 -46.03 -6.01
C ALA A 44 -19.59 -44.96 -7.06
N LEU A 45 -20.53 -44.64 -7.96
CA LEU A 45 -20.35 -43.58 -8.95
C LEU A 45 -20.17 -42.22 -8.26
N ALA A 46 -20.98 -41.91 -7.24
CA ALA A 46 -20.85 -40.68 -6.47
C ALA A 46 -19.46 -40.59 -5.79
N ALA A 47 -18.97 -41.69 -5.21
CA ALA A 47 -17.63 -41.74 -4.61
C ALA A 47 -16.52 -41.47 -5.64
N VAL A 48 -16.63 -42.04 -6.85
CA VAL A 48 -15.67 -41.77 -7.94
C VAL A 48 -15.74 -40.31 -8.39
N VAL A 49 -16.92 -39.74 -8.56
CA VAL A 49 -17.08 -38.32 -8.93
C VAL A 49 -16.47 -37.40 -7.88
N ILE A 50 -16.69 -37.68 -6.59
CA ILE A 50 -16.10 -36.94 -5.48
C ILE A 50 -14.57 -37.07 -5.51
N LEU A 51 -14.04 -38.28 -5.72
CA LEU A 51 -12.60 -38.52 -5.82
C LEU A 51 -11.98 -37.73 -6.98
N VAL A 52 -12.58 -37.83 -8.18
CA VAL A 52 -12.13 -37.10 -9.38
C VAL A 52 -12.18 -35.60 -9.14
N PHE A 53 -13.26 -35.10 -8.53
CA PHE A 53 -13.39 -33.68 -8.19
C PHE A 53 -12.26 -33.22 -7.27
N TRP A 54 -11.95 -33.97 -6.19
CA TRP A 54 -10.86 -33.62 -5.27
C TRP A 54 -9.48 -33.73 -5.91
N VAL A 55 -9.25 -34.73 -6.77
CA VAL A 55 -8.00 -34.87 -7.53
C VAL A 55 -7.81 -33.69 -8.48
N LEU A 56 -8.83 -33.33 -9.25
CA LEU A 56 -8.78 -32.18 -10.17
C LEU A 56 -8.61 -30.86 -9.42
N ALA A 57 -9.35 -30.66 -8.32
CA ALA A 57 -9.21 -29.47 -7.48
C ALA A 57 -7.82 -29.38 -6.85
N GLY A 58 -7.26 -30.50 -6.39
CA GLY A 58 -5.89 -30.59 -5.87
C GLY A 58 -4.84 -30.26 -6.93
N MET A 59 -4.96 -30.84 -8.12
CA MET A 59 -4.06 -30.59 -9.25
C MET A 59 -4.09 -29.11 -9.68
N LEU A 60 -5.27 -28.49 -9.71
CA LEU A 60 -5.41 -27.05 -9.99
C LEU A 60 -4.72 -26.18 -8.94
N ARG A 61 -4.88 -26.50 -7.65
CA ARG A 61 -4.20 -25.78 -6.56
C ARG A 61 -2.68 -25.95 -6.64
N ALA A 62 -2.21 -27.16 -6.86
CA ALA A 62 -0.79 -27.47 -7.01
C ALA A 62 -0.17 -26.74 -8.22
N SER A 63 -0.88 -26.72 -9.36
CA SER A 63 -0.46 -26.00 -10.56
C SER A 63 -0.35 -24.48 -10.32
N ARG A 64 -1.33 -23.88 -9.62
CA ARG A 64 -1.27 -22.46 -9.22
C ARG A 64 -0.10 -22.18 -8.28
N ALA A 65 0.08 -23.00 -7.25
CA ALA A 65 1.18 -22.87 -6.30
C ALA A 65 2.54 -22.99 -7.00
N ALA A 66 2.70 -23.95 -7.92
CA ALA A 66 3.89 -24.11 -8.73
C ALA A 66 4.16 -22.88 -9.60
N ARG A 67 3.12 -22.32 -10.24
CA ARG A 67 3.25 -21.09 -11.05
C ARG A 67 3.72 -19.89 -10.22
N ILE A 68 3.14 -19.69 -9.03
CA ILE A 68 3.54 -18.63 -8.10
C ILE A 68 4.99 -18.83 -7.67
N ALA A 69 5.37 -20.04 -7.26
CA ALA A 69 6.72 -20.36 -6.81
C ALA A 69 7.76 -20.19 -7.92
N LEU A 70 7.48 -20.67 -9.14
CA LEU A 70 8.36 -20.52 -10.30
C LEU A 70 8.52 -19.04 -10.69
N ARG A 71 7.42 -18.26 -10.67
CA ARG A 71 7.50 -16.82 -10.97
C ARG A 71 8.32 -16.08 -9.91
N ALA A 72 8.08 -16.37 -8.62
CA ALA A 72 8.85 -15.79 -7.53
C ALA A 72 10.35 -16.12 -7.64
N GLN A 73 10.69 -17.38 -7.89
CA GLN A 73 12.08 -17.79 -8.05
C GLN A 73 12.75 -17.14 -9.28
N ALA A 74 12.02 -17.00 -10.39
CA ALA A 74 12.51 -16.30 -11.57
C ALA A 74 12.82 -14.82 -11.26
N LEU A 75 11.88 -14.12 -10.60
CA LEU A 75 12.07 -12.72 -10.19
C LEU A 75 13.27 -12.56 -9.25
N ARG A 76 13.41 -13.46 -8.28
CA ARG A 76 14.53 -13.42 -7.34
C ARG A 76 15.88 -13.64 -8.03
N ARG A 77 15.94 -14.51 -9.04
CA ARG A 77 17.16 -14.74 -9.84
C ARG A 77 17.54 -13.54 -10.69
N THR A 78 16.54 -12.79 -11.18
CA THR A 78 16.73 -11.59 -11.99
C THR A 78 16.69 -10.30 -11.17
N LYS A 79 16.62 -10.38 -9.82
CA LYS A 79 16.50 -9.18 -8.99
C LYS A 79 17.81 -8.40 -9.04
N ASP A 80 17.74 -7.23 -9.64
CA ASP A 80 18.79 -6.23 -9.59
C ASP A 80 18.62 -5.27 -8.38
N HIS A 81 19.42 -4.21 -8.33
CA HIS A 81 19.33 -3.13 -7.33
C HIS A 81 18.09 -2.23 -7.47
N ARG A 82 17.22 -2.50 -8.45
CA ARG A 82 15.97 -1.77 -8.71
C ARG A 82 14.91 -2.10 -7.66
N ALA A 83 13.96 -1.19 -7.47
CA ALA A 83 12.78 -1.50 -6.68
C ALA A 83 11.92 -2.53 -7.42
N LEU A 84 11.45 -3.58 -6.76
CA LEU A 84 10.56 -4.60 -7.32
C LEU A 84 9.17 -4.49 -6.66
N VAL A 85 8.17 -4.17 -7.48
CA VAL A 85 6.76 -4.08 -7.06
C VAL A 85 5.96 -5.21 -7.68
N LEU A 86 5.18 -5.91 -6.86
CA LEU A 86 4.26 -6.95 -7.33
C LEU A 86 2.82 -6.43 -7.35
N ILE A 87 2.14 -6.62 -8.48
CA ILE A 87 0.70 -6.41 -8.60
C ILE A 87 0.00 -7.78 -8.54
N GLY A 88 -0.64 -8.08 -7.43
CA GLY A 88 -1.48 -9.26 -7.25
C GLY A 88 -2.76 -9.21 -8.09
N GLU A 89 -3.61 -10.23 -7.96
CA GLU A 89 -4.94 -10.20 -8.57
C GLU A 89 -5.81 -9.10 -7.97
N ILE A 90 -6.49 -8.37 -8.84
CA ILE A 90 -7.50 -7.37 -8.47
C ILE A 90 -8.87 -8.00 -8.69
N GLU A 91 -9.62 -8.24 -7.62
CA GLU A 91 -10.97 -8.80 -7.73
C GLU A 91 -11.89 -7.82 -8.47
N GLY A 92 -12.63 -8.28 -9.48
CA GLY A 92 -13.41 -7.39 -10.36
C GLY A 92 -12.57 -6.58 -11.37
N GLY A 93 -11.24 -6.76 -11.37
CA GLY A 93 -10.33 -6.28 -12.40
C GLY A 93 -10.01 -7.36 -13.44
N ASN A 94 -9.60 -6.92 -14.64
CA ASN A 94 -9.11 -7.80 -15.70
C ASN A 94 -7.58 -7.68 -15.84
N PHE A 95 -7.00 -8.44 -16.77
CA PHE A 95 -5.57 -8.34 -17.08
C PHE A 95 -5.18 -6.93 -17.54
N LEU A 96 -6.03 -6.28 -18.34
CA LEU A 96 -5.81 -4.93 -18.86
C LEU A 96 -5.66 -3.91 -17.72
N LEU A 97 -6.53 -3.92 -16.71
CA LEU A 97 -6.42 -3.02 -15.56
C LEU A 97 -5.05 -3.16 -14.86
N ARG A 98 -4.60 -4.40 -14.64
CA ARG A 98 -3.30 -4.63 -14.00
C ARG A 98 -2.14 -4.17 -14.88
N GLN A 99 -2.27 -4.33 -16.20
CA GLN A 99 -1.30 -3.83 -17.17
C GLN A 99 -1.27 -2.29 -17.19
N GLU A 100 -2.43 -1.62 -17.18
CA GLU A 100 -2.51 -0.15 -17.08
C GLU A 100 -1.91 0.36 -15.77
N MET A 101 -2.20 -0.31 -14.64
CA MET A 101 -1.59 0.01 -13.34
C MET A 101 -0.07 -0.17 -13.40
N LYS A 102 0.41 -1.27 -14.01
CA LYS A 102 1.83 -1.53 -14.18
C LYS A 102 2.52 -0.36 -14.87
N GLU A 103 2.01 0.04 -16.03
CA GLU A 103 2.64 1.10 -16.81
C GLU A 103 2.55 2.46 -16.09
N ALA A 104 1.40 2.78 -15.47
CA ALA A 104 1.26 4.00 -14.68
C ALA A 104 2.26 4.08 -13.51
N ILE A 105 2.58 2.94 -12.89
CA ILE A 105 3.61 2.86 -11.85
C ILE A 105 5.00 3.05 -12.47
N GLU A 106 5.34 2.31 -13.54
CA GLU A 106 6.65 2.41 -14.20
C GLU A 106 6.93 3.83 -14.72
N ASP A 107 5.91 4.53 -15.23
CA ASP A 107 6.01 5.89 -15.77
C ASP A 107 6.24 6.95 -14.67
N ASN A 108 5.72 6.74 -13.46
CA ASN A 108 5.69 7.78 -12.41
C ASN A 108 6.56 7.47 -11.18
N PHE A 109 7.00 6.22 -10.97
CA PHE A 109 7.73 5.82 -9.76
C PHE A 109 9.05 6.56 -9.58
N GLY A 110 9.75 6.86 -10.68
CA GLY A 110 11.02 7.58 -10.67
C GLY A 110 10.93 8.97 -10.02
N LEU A 111 9.77 9.63 -10.12
CA LEU A 111 9.50 10.94 -9.53
C LEU A 111 9.63 10.95 -8.00
N PHE A 112 9.44 9.79 -7.35
CA PHE A 112 9.40 9.65 -5.89
C PHE A 112 10.53 8.79 -5.33
N SER A 113 11.50 8.40 -6.16
CA SER A 113 12.55 7.43 -5.81
C SER A 113 13.94 7.84 -6.30
N PHE A 114 14.21 9.15 -6.40
CA PHE A 114 15.48 9.69 -6.91
C PHE A 114 15.83 9.17 -8.32
N GLU A 115 14.84 9.10 -9.21
CA GLU A 115 14.99 8.62 -10.59
C GLU A 115 15.46 7.15 -10.69
N GLN A 116 15.31 6.39 -9.60
CA GLN A 116 15.62 4.96 -9.64
C GLN A 116 14.52 4.20 -10.38
N ASN A 117 14.96 3.32 -11.28
CA ASN A 117 14.04 2.47 -12.02
C ASN A 117 13.32 1.50 -11.08
N VAL A 118 12.04 1.27 -11.38
CA VAL A 118 11.22 0.22 -10.79
C VAL A 118 11.02 -0.91 -11.79
N GLN A 119 10.98 -2.14 -11.30
CA GLN A 119 10.47 -3.29 -12.02
C GLN A 119 9.10 -3.62 -11.45
N VAL A 120 8.08 -3.68 -12.30
CA VAL A 120 6.72 -4.03 -11.88
C VAL A 120 6.30 -5.36 -12.49
N ASP A 121 5.93 -6.31 -11.64
CA ASP A 121 5.50 -7.65 -12.07
C ASP A 121 4.01 -7.90 -11.82
N LEU A 122 3.34 -8.47 -12.82
CA LEU A 122 1.96 -8.95 -12.68
C LEU A 122 1.97 -10.32 -12.01
N PHE A 123 2.01 -10.31 -10.68
CA PHE A 123 2.21 -11.51 -9.90
C PHE A 123 0.91 -12.31 -9.75
N PRO A 124 0.91 -13.62 -10.06
CA PRO A 124 -0.32 -14.43 -10.14
C PRO A 124 -0.79 -14.93 -8.76
N ILE A 125 -0.80 -14.04 -7.76
CA ILE A 125 -1.29 -14.34 -6.41
C ILE A 125 -2.68 -13.74 -6.21
N LYS A 126 -3.57 -14.49 -5.57
CA LYS A 126 -4.88 -14.00 -5.16
C LYS A 126 -4.92 -13.87 -3.64
N LEU A 127 -4.88 -12.64 -3.15
CA LEU A 127 -4.96 -12.32 -1.74
C LEU A 127 -6.35 -11.82 -1.37
N LYS A 128 -6.81 -12.13 -0.15
CA LYS A 128 -8.12 -11.72 0.32
C LYS A 128 -8.13 -10.22 0.62
N THR A 129 -9.08 -9.47 0.06
CA THR A 129 -9.27 -8.06 0.38
C THR A 129 -10.22 -7.93 1.56
N LEU A 130 -9.71 -7.46 2.71
CA LEU A 130 -10.48 -7.27 3.93
C LEU A 130 -10.73 -5.78 4.18
N PRO A 131 -11.90 -5.37 4.71
CA PRO A 131 -12.13 -3.98 5.07
C PRO A 131 -11.20 -3.53 6.21
N SER A 132 -10.97 -2.22 6.34
CA SER A 132 -10.11 -1.65 7.38
C SER A 132 -10.58 -1.98 8.80
N ARG A 133 -11.90 -2.18 8.99
CA ARG A 133 -12.52 -2.56 10.27
C ARG A 133 -12.52 -4.07 10.54
N ALA A 134 -11.94 -4.89 9.66
CA ALA A 134 -11.88 -6.33 9.89
C ALA A 134 -11.00 -6.66 11.10
N HIS A 135 -11.25 -7.82 11.71
CA HIS A 135 -10.48 -8.28 12.87
C HIS A 135 -8.97 -8.26 12.61
N PRO A 136 -8.14 -7.70 13.52
CA PRO A 136 -6.70 -7.51 13.29
C PRO A 136 -5.96 -8.79 12.90
N GLU A 137 -6.29 -9.92 13.52
CA GLU A 137 -5.66 -11.21 13.19
C GLU A 137 -5.95 -11.68 11.76
N SER A 138 -7.16 -11.43 11.25
CA SER A 138 -7.52 -11.79 9.89
C SER A 138 -6.72 -10.97 8.88
N ARG A 139 -6.56 -9.66 9.14
CA ARG A 139 -5.70 -8.79 8.34
C ARG A 139 -4.24 -9.24 8.41
N ARG A 140 -3.76 -9.60 9.60
CA ARG A 140 -2.40 -10.12 9.80
C ARG A 140 -2.14 -11.41 9.03
N ARG A 141 -3.09 -12.34 8.96
CA ARG A 141 -2.96 -13.58 8.17
C ARG A 141 -2.74 -13.28 6.69
N VAL A 142 -3.52 -12.35 6.13
CA VAL A 142 -3.33 -11.90 4.73
C VAL A 142 -1.99 -11.20 4.57
N ALA A 143 -1.58 -10.38 5.55
CA ALA A 143 -0.29 -9.70 5.53
C ALA A 143 0.90 -10.68 5.52
N VAL A 144 0.81 -11.78 6.29
CA VAL A 144 1.81 -12.85 6.32
C VAL A 144 1.87 -13.59 4.98
N GLU A 145 0.73 -13.88 4.35
CA GLU A 145 0.69 -14.51 3.02
C GLU A 145 1.31 -13.60 1.96
N ALA A 146 1.01 -12.31 2.00
CA ALA A 146 1.62 -11.32 1.13
C ALA A 146 3.13 -11.18 1.37
N ALA A 147 3.57 -11.24 2.63
CA ALA A 147 4.98 -11.19 2.99
C ALA A 147 5.75 -12.43 2.52
N ASP A 148 5.18 -13.64 2.62
CA ASP A 148 5.79 -14.85 2.05
C ASP A 148 6.02 -14.70 0.54
N ALA A 149 5.08 -14.06 -0.18
CA ALA A 149 5.27 -13.73 -1.59
C ALA A 149 6.43 -12.75 -1.83
N LEU A 150 6.55 -11.71 -0.98
CA LEU A 150 7.67 -10.76 -1.03
C LEU A 150 9.01 -11.46 -0.76
N GLU A 151 9.12 -12.29 0.27
CA GLU A 151 10.35 -13.02 0.63
C GLU A 151 10.80 -13.96 -0.49
N ARG A 152 9.87 -14.73 -1.06
CA ARG A 152 10.18 -15.71 -2.13
C ARG A 152 10.64 -15.05 -3.42
N SER A 153 10.03 -13.91 -3.76
CA SER A 153 10.36 -13.14 -4.97
C SER A 153 11.48 -12.14 -4.77
N ALA A 154 11.89 -11.93 -3.51
CA ALA A 154 12.69 -10.79 -3.08
C ALA A 154 12.05 -9.44 -3.48
N ALA A 155 10.73 -9.30 -3.61
CA ALA A 155 10.12 -8.02 -3.91
C ALA A 155 10.12 -7.05 -2.71
N ASP A 156 10.05 -5.76 -2.99
CA ASP A 156 10.06 -4.71 -1.95
C ASP A 156 8.63 -4.34 -1.52
N VAL A 157 7.68 -4.35 -2.45
CA VAL A 157 6.26 -3.98 -2.20
C VAL A 157 5.34 -4.90 -2.98
N ILE A 158 4.19 -5.22 -2.39
CA ILE A 158 3.08 -5.89 -3.08
C ILE A 158 1.79 -5.10 -2.90
N VAL A 159 1.05 -4.98 -3.99
CA VAL A 159 -0.27 -4.34 -4.04
C VAL A 159 -1.28 -5.32 -4.61
N TRP A 160 -2.44 -5.44 -3.96
CA TRP A 160 -3.59 -6.22 -4.42
C TRP A 160 -4.87 -5.49 -4.04
N GLY A 161 -6.03 -6.01 -4.42
CA GLY A 161 -7.26 -5.36 -4.00
C GLY A 161 -8.48 -5.83 -4.75
N LYS A 162 -9.48 -4.95 -4.77
CA LYS A 162 -10.72 -5.17 -5.51
C LYS A 162 -11.18 -3.88 -6.18
N ARG A 163 -11.93 -4.04 -7.24
CA ARG A 163 -12.53 -2.95 -8.00
C ARG A 163 -14.05 -3.05 -7.93
N SER A 164 -14.66 -1.97 -7.48
CA SER A 164 -16.12 -1.77 -7.51
C SER A 164 -16.61 -1.57 -8.95
N TRP A 165 -17.89 -1.84 -9.18
CA TRP A 165 -18.57 -1.52 -10.44
C TRP A 165 -18.50 -0.02 -10.78
N THR A 166 -18.47 0.87 -9.78
CA THR A 166 -18.32 2.33 -9.96
C THR A 166 -16.92 2.75 -10.43
N GLY A 167 -15.96 1.82 -10.52
CA GLY A 167 -14.56 2.10 -10.81
C GLY A 167 -13.74 2.46 -9.56
N LYS A 168 -14.32 2.43 -8.35
CA LYS A 168 -13.54 2.59 -7.12
C LYS A 168 -12.62 1.39 -6.93
N LEU A 169 -11.31 1.63 -6.90
CA LEU A 169 -10.26 0.65 -6.67
C LEU A 169 -9.84 0.72 -5.20
N GLU A 170 -10.13 -0.34 -4.45
CA GLU A 170 -9.70 -0.49 -3.06
C GLU A 170 -8.47 -1.39 -3.05
N LEU A 171 -7.32 -0.78 -2.74
CA LEU A 171 -6.01 -1.39 -2.77
C LEU A 171 -5.48 -1.62 -1.36
N CYS A 172 -4.87 -2.78 -1.18
CA CYS A 172 -4.09 -3.14 -0.01
C CYS A 172 -2.62 -3.17 -0.42
N ILE A 173 -1.77 -2.49 0.34
CA ILE A 173 -0.34 -2.40 0.10
C ILE A 173 0.38 -2.93 1.33
N THR A 174 1.38 -3.78 1.13
CA THR A 174 2.28 -4.21 2.21
C THR A 174 3.72 -4.32 1.74
N THR A 175 4.62 -4.30 2.72
CA THR A 175 6.06 -4.49 2.57
C THR A 175 6.53 -5.46 3.63
N LEU A 176 7.77 -5.96 3.48
CA LEU A 176 8.38 -6.70 4.57
C LEU A 176 8.51 -5.79 5.81
N PRO A 177 8.14 -6.28 7.00
CA PRO A 177 8.26 -5.49 8.22
C PRO A 177 9.73 -5.26 8.54
N ALA A 178 10.04 -4.11 9.12
CA ALA A 178 11.33 -3.92 9.78
C ALA A 178 11.46 -4.93 10.93
N TYR A 179 12.69 -5.36 11.23
CA TYR A 179 12.96 -6.36 12.26
C TYR A 179 12.23 -6.05 13.57
N GLY A 180 11.44 -7.02 14.07
CA GLY A 180 10.65 -6.88 15.30
C GLY A 180 9.30 -6.17 15.16
N ARG A 181 8.90 -5.70 13.97
CA ARG A 181 7.56 -5.13 13.72
C ARG A 181 6.57 -6.17 13.21
N LEU A 182 5.29 -5.92 13.46
CA LEU A 182 4.20 -6.73 12.93
C LEU A 182 3.98 -6.44 11.45
N HIS A 183 3.50 -7.45 10.72
CA HIS A 183 3.05 -7.30 9.34
C HIS A 183 1.79 -6.43 9.31
N GLU A 184 1.87 -5.31 8.60
CA GLU A 184 0.76 -4.36 8.50
C GLU A 184 0.35 -4.18 7.04
N VAL A 185 -0.96 -4.10 6.80
CA VAL A 185 -1.53 -3.82 5.49
C VAL A 185 -2.08 -2.41 5.53
N GLN A 186 -1.54 -1.55 4.67
CA GLN A 186 -2.09 -0.22 4.45
C GLN A 186 -3.21 -0.31 3.43
N ASP A 187 -4.36 0.25 3.79
CA ASP A 187 -5.49 0.38 2.86
C ASP A 187 -5.45 1.76 2.20
N VAL A 188 -5.51 1.74 0.87
CA VAL A 188 -5.59 2.92 0.02
C VAL A 188 -6.76 2.71 -0.92
N TRP A 189 -7.49 3.77 -1.24
CA TRP A 189 -8.46 3.69 -2.33
C TRP A 189 -8.21 4.81 -3.32
N LEU A 190 -8.49 4.53 -4.58
CA LEU A 190 -8.46 5.50 -5.66
C LEU A 190 -9.54 5.18 -6.69
N THR A 191 -9.92 6.13 -7.53
CA THR A 191 -10.92 5.89 -8.58
C THR A 191 -10.23 5.60 -9.92
N TRP A 192 -10.52 4.44 -10.50
CA TRP A 192 -9.99 3.96 -11.78
C TRP A 192 -11.15 3.37 -12.60
N ARG A 193 -11.74 4.15 -13.50
CA ARG A 193 -12.93 3.74 -14.28
C ARG A 193 -12.56 2.96 -15.55
N VAL A 194 -12.19 3.58 -16.64
CA VAL A 194 -11.82 2.86 -17.87
C VAL A 194 -10.66 3.59 -18.51
N GLY A 195 -9.61 2.86 -18.89
CA GLY A 195 -8.36 3.47 -19.34
C GLY A 195 -7.54 4.07 -18.21
N ARG A 196 -6.42 4.69 -18.57
CA ARG A 196 -5.55 5.39 -17.62
C ARG A 196 -6.28 6.61 -17.02
N PRO A 197 -6.30 6.76 -15.68
CA PRO A 197 -6.93 7.89 -15.01
C PRO A 197 -6.07 9.14 -15.15
N ASP A 198 -6.53 10.26 -14.60
CA ASP A 198 -5.76 11.50 -14.58
C ASP A 198 -4.38 11.30 -13.96
N GLU A 199 -3.41 12.06 -14.49
CA GLU A 199 -2.00 11.93 -14.12
C GLU A 199 -1.78 12.06 -12.59
N ALA A 200 -2.58 12.90 -11.92
CA ALA A 200 -2.53 13.06 -10.46
C ALA A 200 -2.85 11.75 -9.71
N VAL A 201 -3.82 10.96 -10.19
CA VAL A 201 -4.19 9.66 -9.60
C VAL A 201 -3.11 8.63 -9.86
N GLN A 202 -2.53 8.62 -11.06
CA GLN A 202 -1.39 7.74 -11.41
C GLN A 202 -0.17 8.03 -10.53
N ARG A 203 0.19 9.31 -10.36
CA ARG A 203 1.25 9.75 -9.48
C ARG A 203 0.99 9.40 -8.03
N ALA A 204 -0.26 9.52 -7.56
CA ALA A 204 -0.63 9.13 -6.21
C ALA A 204 -0.44 7.63 -5.94
N LEU A 205 -0.80 6.78 -6.92
CA LEU A 205 -0.50 5.34 -6.85
C LEU A 205 1.01 5.10 -6.80
N ALA A 206 1.77 5.69 -7.73
CA ALA A 206 3.23 5.52 -7.78
C ALA A 206 3.92 6.02 -6.50
N PHE A 207 3.50 7.17 -5.97
CA PHE A 207 3.97 7.70 -4.69
C PHE A 207 3.70 6.73 -3.55
N SER A 208 2.49 6.19 -3.42
CA SER A 208 2.14 5.26 -2.34
C SER A 208 3.04 4.02 -2.32
N LEU A 209 3.42 3.53 -3.50
CA LEU A 209 4.30 2.36 -3.67
C LEU A 209 5.77 2.74 -3.46
N ALA A 210 6.22 3.87 -4.00
CA ALA A 210 7.58 4.36 -3.81
C ALA A 210 7.88 4.63 -2.34
N ARG A 211 6.98 5.32 -1.63
CA ARG A 211 7.05 5.58 -0.19
C ARG A 211 7.21 4.30 0.63
N LYS A 212 6.57 3.21 0.20
CA LYS A 212 6.67 1.90 0.84
C LYS A 212 7.96 1.16 0.48
N ALA A 213 8.34 1.16 -0.80
CA ALA A 213 9.56 0.50 -1.26
C ALA A 213 10.81 1.13 -0.64
N ARG A 214 10.85 2.47 -0.61
CA ARG A 214 11.96 3.27 -0.13
C ARG A 214 11.38 4.53 0.53
N PRO A 215 11.30 4.59 1.86
CA PRO A 215 10.79 5.77 2.56
C PRO A 215 11.81 6.92 2.51
N VAL A 216 11.98 7.50 1.32
CA VAL A 216 12.95 8.56 1.02
C VAL A 216 12.72 9.77 1.92
N LEU A 217 11.47 10.18 2.10
CA LEU A 217 11.12 11.40 2.82
C LEU A 217 10.81 11.20 4.30
N HIS A 218 11.06 10.01 4.85
CA HIS A 218 10.97 9.81 6.30
C HIS A 218 12.13 10.49 7.05
N ARG A 219 13.27 10.67 6.38
CA ARG A 219 14.43 11.43 6.89
C ARG A 219 15.03 12.31 5.80
N PRO A 220 14.34 13.38 5.40
CA PRO A 220 14.82 14.24 4.31
C PRO A 220 16.19 14.87 4.62
N GLN A 221 16.52 15.07 5.90
CA GLN A 221 17.83 15.56 6.33
C GLN A 221 19.03 14.68 5.92
N ASP A 222 18.80 13.40 5.62
CA ASP A 222 19.88 12.47 5.24
C ASP A 222 20.32 12.70 3.78
N TYR A 223 19.55 13.48 2.99
CA TYR A 223 19.79 13.70 1.57
C TYR A 223 20.17 15.14 1.26
N LYS A 224 20.97 15.33 0.21
CA LYS A 224 21.34 16.66 -0.29
C LYS A 224 20.11 17.39 -0.86
N PRO A 225 19.99 18.73 -0.70
CA PRO A 225 18.85 19.49 -1.20
C PRO A 225 18.58 19.29 -2.70
N GLU A 226 19.63 19.21 -3.51
CA GLU A 226 19.52 19.09 -4.97
C GLU A 226 18.88 17.74 -5.39
N ARG A 227 19.06 16.70 -4.57
CA ARG A 227 18.43 15.38 -4.80
C ARG A 227 16.97 15.37 -4.35
N LEU A 228 16.62 16.12 -3.32
CA LEU A 228 15.26 16.19 -2.79
C LEU A 228 14.35 17.06 -3.64
N GLN A 229 14.89 18.11 -4.25
CA GLN A 229 14.11 19.12 -4.95
C GLN A 229 13.14 18.56 -6.00
N PRO A 230 13.54 17.65 -6.92
CA PRO A 230 12.61 17.10 -7.90
C PRO A 230 11.43 16.34 -7.27
N ILE A 231 11.70 15.62 -6.18
CA ILE A 231 10.66 14.86 -5.45
C ILE A 231 9.69 15.83 -4.76
N VAL A 232 10.21 16.87 -4.09
CA VAL A 232 9.37 17.87 -3.42
C VAL A 232 8.54 18.66 -4.43
N GLU A 233 9.08 18.99 -5.61
CA GLU A 233 8.33 19.62 -6.69
C GLU A 233 7.26 18.71 -7.30
N ALA A 234 7.52 17.40 -7.39
CA ALA A 234 6.50 16.43 -7.80
C ALA A 234 5.35 16.35 -6.78
N LEU A 235 5.68 16.34 -5.49
CA LEU A 235 4.69 16.37 -4.41
C LEU A 235 3.94 17.69 -4.31
N ASP A 236 4.62 18.82 -4.55
CA ASP A 236 4.02 20.16 -4.61
C ASP A 236 2.87 20.19 -5.62
N ARG A 237 3.12 19.67 -6.83
CA ARG A 237 2.09 19.56 -7.88
C ARG A 237 0.93 18.66 -7.46
N MET A 238 1.16 17.64 -6.65
CA MET A 238 0.08 16.77 -6.14
C MET A 238 -0.73 17.45 -5.03
N VAL A 239 -0.09 18.21 -4.16
CA VAL A 239 -0.74 19.01 -3.12
C VAL A 239 -1.59 20.13 -3.73
N GLU A 240 -1.11 20.75 -4.80
CA GLU A 240 -1.86 21.76 -5.56
C GLU A 240 -3.02 21.15 -6.35
N ALA A 241 -2.83 19.98 -6.98
CA ALA A 241 -3.87 19.32 -7.77
C ALA A 241 -5.02 18.75 -6.91
N GLN A 242 -4.73 18.32 -5.68
CA GLN A 242 -5.68 17.76 -4.71
C GLN A 242 -6.73 16.83 -5.35
N PRO A 243 -6.32 15.71 -5.96
CA PRO A 243 -7.26 14.82 -6.65
C PRO A 243 -8.35 14.32 -5.69
N ALA A 244 -9.61 14.52 -6.04
CA ALA A 244 -10.76 14.05 -5.26
C ALA A 244 -10.91 12.53 -5.34
N GLU A 245 -10.25 11.91 -6.31
CA GLU A 245 -10.31 10.51 -6.65
C GLU A 245 -9.43 9.62 -5.76
N ILE A 246 -8.72 10.15 -4.75
CA ILE A 246 -7.84 9.37 -3.87
C ILE A 246 -8.29 9.41 -2.40
N SER A 247 -7.85 8.42 -1.63
CA SER A 247 -8.18 8.31 -0.21
C SER A 247 -7.59 9.44 0.63
N GLU A 248 -8.34 9.83 1.67
CA GLU A 248 -7.90 10.82 2.66
C GLU A 248 -6.57 10.42 3.31
N ASN A 249 -6.39 9.15 3.68
CA ASN A 249 -5.13 8.65 4.22
C ASN A 249 -3.96 8.86 3.25
N LEU A 250 -4.17 8.66 1.94
CA LEU A 250 -3.13 8.90 0.94
C LEU A 250 -2.86 10.40 0.75
N GLN A 251 -3.90 11.24 0.80
CA GLN A 251 -3.73 12.70 0.80
C GLN A 251 -2.89 13.17 2.01
N LEU A 252 -3.15 12.62 3.19
CA LEU A 252 -2.38 12.93 4.40
C LEU A 252 -0.93 12.45 4.30
N ASP A 253 -0.69 11.28 3.70
CA ASP A 253 0.66 10.80 3.43
C ASP A 253 1.42 11.74 2.48
N ILE A 254 0.78 12.21 1.41
CA ILE A 254 1.35 13.18 0.46
C ILE A 254 1.67 14.50 1.19
N LEU A 255 0.73 15.04 1.97
CA LEU A 255 0.93 16.29 2.72
C LEU A 255 2.08 16.17 3.72
N SER A 256 2.18 15.05 4.44
CA SER A 256 3.22 14.83 5.44
C SER A 256 4.61 14.74 4.82
N ASP A 257 4.77 13.92 3.77
CA ASP A 257 6.05 13.75 3.10
C ASP A 257 6.46 15.03 2.35
N PHE A 258 5.50 15.73 1.72
CA PHE A 258 5.72 17.04 1.10
C PHE A 258 6.21 18.07 2.11
N ALA A 259 5.51 18.23 3.24
CA ALA A 259 5.88 19.17 4.28
C ALA A 259 7.29 18.91 4.82
N SER A 260 7.63 17.65 5.08
CA SER A 260 8.94 17.24 5.57
C SER A 260 10.05 17.59 4.57
N GLY A 261 9.82 17.29 3.29
CA GLY A 261 10.76 17.60 2.21
C GLY A 261 10.91 19.11 1.99
N ALA A 262 9.81 19.85 1.93
CA ALA A 262 9.79 21.31 1.79
C ALA A 262 10.48 22.00 2.98
N LEU A 263 10.27 21.54 4.22
CA LEU A 263 10.99 22.05 5.37
C LEU A 263 12.50 21.86 5.21
N SER A 264 12.95 20.67 4.79
CA SER A 264 14.37 20.38 4.59
C SER A 264 14.99 21.25 3.50
N LEU A 265 14.32 21.42 2.36
CA LEU A 265 14.75 22.33 1.30
C LEU A 265 14.77 23.78 1.77
N GLY A 266 13.76 24.18 2.55
CA GLY A 266 13.66 25.49 3.15
C GLY A 266 14.86 25.77 4.04
N GLU A 267 15.10 24.94 5.05
CA GLU A 267 16.19 25.08 6.02
C GLU A 267 17.58 25.05 5.38
N ARG A 268 17.83 24.10 4.47
CA ARG A 268 19.18 23.85 3.91
C ARG A 268 19.46 24.62 2.62
N GLY A 269 18.46 24.74 1.74
CA GLY A 269 18.59 25.42 0.45
C GLY A 269 18.40 26.93 0.51
N GLY A 270 17.95 27.48 1.64
CA GLY A 270 17.83 28.93 1.83
C GLY A 270 16.55 29.56 1.27
N HIS A 271 15.67 28.79 0.63
CA HIS A 271 14.47 29.33 0.00
C HIS A 271 13.30 29.51 0.99
N ILE A 272 12.87 30.75 1.18
CA ILE A 272 11.69 31.12 1.99
C ILE A 272 10.42 30.43 1.46
N LYS A 273 10.26 30.33 0.12
CA LYS A 273 9.12 29.67 -0.54
C LYS A 273 8.82 28.29 0.07
N TRP A 274 9.85 27.46 0.28
CA TRP A 274 9.65 26.10 0.78
C TRP A 274 9.27 26.06 2.26
N LEU A 275 9.74 27.01 3.07
CA LEU A 275 9.30 27.14 4.47
C LEU A 275 7.82 27.52 4.56
N THR A 276 7.36 28.45 3.73
CA THR A 276 5.94 28.84 3.66
C THR A 276 5.05 27.70 3.18
N LYS A 277 5.47 26.96 2.14
CA LYS A 277 4.72 25.80 1.64
C LYS A 277 4.68 24.66 2.67
N ALA A 278 5.77 24.44 3.42
CA ALA A 278 5.78 23.45 4.50
C ALA A 278 4.80 23.81 5.62
N LEU A 279 4.67 25.10 5.98
CA LEU A 279 3.71 25.57 6.97
C LEU A 279 2.26 25.33 6.54
N ASP A 280 1.92 25.74 5.32
CA ASP A 280 0.58 25.52 4.75
C ASP A 280 0.23 24.02 4.70
N ALA A 281 1.15 23.17 4.22
CA ALA A 281 0.92 21.73 4.17
C ALA A 281 0.75 21.10 5.57
N ARG A 282 1.52 21.53 6.58
CA ARG A 282 1.36 21.04 7.96
C ARG A 282 0.08 21.54 8.62
N GLN A 283 -0.38 22.75 8.30
CA GLN A 283 -1.68 23.24 8.77
C GLN A 283 -2.81 22.38 8.21
N ARG A 284 -2.84 22.14 6.90
CA ARG A 284 -3.83 21.24 6.27
C ARG A 284 -3.79 19.81 6.83
N TYR A 285 -2.60 19.32 7.18
CA TYR A 285 -2.44 18.01 7.82
C TYR A 285 -3.06 18.00 9.23
N LEU A 286 -2.83 19.06 10.02
CA LEU A 286 -3.37 19.20 11.37
C LEU A 286 -4.89 19.43 11.42
N ASP A 287 -5.53 19.83 10.31
CA ASP A 287 -6.99 19.88 10.23
C ASP A 287 -7.64 18.48 10.31
N ARG A 288 -6.85 17.42 10.05
CA ARG A 288 -7.32 16.02 10.07
C ARG A 288 -6.68 15.16 11.15
N VAL A 289 -5.55 15.60 11.70
CA VAL A 289 -4.81 14.87 12.74
C VAL A 289 -4.96 15.58 14.07
N ASP A 290 -5.48 14.87 15.06
CA ASP A 290 -5.78 15.42 16.38
C ASP A 290 -4.82 14.86 17.44
N ARG A 291 -4.50 15.69 18.44
CA ARG A 291 -3.62 15.32 19.55
C ARG A 291 -4.17 14.16 20.39
N THR A 292 -5.49 14.02 20.48
CA THR A 292 -6.15 13.00 21.31
C THR A 292 -6.12 11.62 20.65
N THR A 293 -6.16 11.56 19.33
CA THR A 293 -6.20 10.30 18.56
C THR A 293 -4.83 9.84 18.11
N ASP A 294 -3.95 10.76 17.73
CA ASP A 294 -2.56 10.48 17.36
C ASP A 294 -1.61 11.58 17.87
N PRO A 295 -1.28 11.55 19.18
CA PRO A 295 -0.40 12.55 19.79
C PRO A 295 1.00 12.58 19.17
N SER A 296 1.49 11.47 18.62
CA SER A 296 2.83 11.40 18.01
C SER A 296 2.87 12.08 16.65
N ALA A 297 1.90 11.79 15.77
CA ALA A 297 1.80 12.46 14.47
C ALA A 297 1.49 13.96 14.64
N TRP A 298 0.58 14.31 15.55
CA TRP A 298 0.28 15.70 15.88
C TRP A 298 1.51 16.44 16.41
N GLY A 299 2.24 15.86 17.36
CA GLY A 299 3.46 16.43 17.93
C GLY A 299 4.55 16.63 16.88
N SER A 300 4.74 15.65 15.99
CA SER A 300 5.68 15.75 14.86
C SER A 300 5.33 16.88 13.91
N ALA A 301 4.05 17.06 13.59
CA ALA A 301 3.59 18.15 12.72
C ALA A 301 3.79 19.53 13.39
N GLN A 302 3.49 19.68 14.68
CA GLN A 302 3.75 20.93 15.43
C GLN A 302 5.25 21.23 15.51
N GLN A 303 6.09 20.20 15.67
CA GLN A 303 7.54 20.36 15.69
C GLN A 303 8.05 20.97 14.38
N GLU A 304 7.58 20.47 13.24
CA GLU A 304 7.97 20.95 11.93
C GLU A 304 7.46 22.36 11.64
N ILE A 305 6.24 22.70 12.06
CA ILE A 305 5.73 24.07 12.02
C ILE A 305 6.65 25.00 12.83
N GLY A 306 7.00 24.60 14.05
CA GLY A 306 7.88 25.40 14.90
C GLY A 306 9.28 25.61 14.32
N ARG A 307 9.85 24.59 13.68
CA ARG A 307 11.12 24.69 12.94
C ARG A 307 11.03 25.61 11.72
N ALA A 308 9.96 25.50 10.94
CA ALA A 308 9.74 26.36 9.78
C ALA A 308 9.62 27.84 10.20
N LEU A 309 8.82 28.12 11.23
CA LEU A 309 8.64 29.47 11.79
C LEU A 309 9.95 30.04 12.36
N THR A 310 10.71 29.22 13.08
CA THR A 310 12.02 29.62 13.61
C THR A 310 12.96 30.02 12.47
N SER A 311 13.03 29.19 11.42
CA SER A 311 13.87 29.46 10.25
C SER A 311 13.43 30.72 9.47
N LEU A 312 12.12 30.96 9.36
CA LEU A 312 11.58 32.17 8.75
C LEU A 312 11.92 33.41 9.58
N GLY A 313 11.68 33.37 10.89
CA GLY A 313 11.97 34.50 11.78
C GLY A 313 13.47 34.82 11.87
N GLU A 314 14.34 33.81 11.78
CA GLU A 314 15.78 34.01 11.62
C GLU A 314 16.11 34.77 10.33
N ARG A 315 15.53 34.38 9.19
CA ARG A 315 15.85 34.96 7.87
C ARG A 315 15.27 36.33 7.64
N GLU A 316 14.02 36.53 8.03
CA GLU A 316 13.29 37.78 7.81
C GLU A 316 13.55 38.80 8.92
N GLY A 317 14.19 38.39 10.02
CA GLY A 317 14.33 39.27 11.16
C GLY A 317 13.02 39.44 11.93
N ALA A 318 12.08 38.48 11.85
CA ALA A 318 10.73 38.60 12.41
C ALA A 318 10.63 37.95 13.82
N ARG A 319 10.25 38.74 14.84
CA ARG A 319 10.20 38.29 16.25
C ARG A 319 9.01 37.41 16.54
N ASP A 320 7.86 37.84 16.07
CA ASP A 320 6.57 37.17 16.15
C ASP A 320 6.68 35.72 15.66
N LYS A 321 7.34 35.50 14.51
CA LYS A 321 7.59 34.14 13.98
C LYS A 321 8.49 33.29 14.89
N LEU A 322 9.50 33.89 15.52
CA LEU A 322 10.35 33.18 16.49
C LEU A 322 9.60 32.82 17.78
N GLU A 323 8.75 33.72 18.28
CA GLU A 323 7.93 33.50 19.47
C GLU A 323 6.86 32.42 19.22
N GLU A 324 6.18 32.48 18.07
CA GLU A 324 5.24 31.44 17.65
C GLU A 324 5.97 30.10 17.44
N GLY A 325 7.13 30.11 16.78
CA GLY A 325 7.96 28.92 16.57
C GLY A 325 8.32 28.23 17.89
N ALA A 326 8.77 28.99 18.89
CA ALA A 326 9.06 28.48 20.23
C ALA A 326 7.80 27.92 20.92
N ALA A 327 6.65 28.57 20.80
CA ALA A 327 5.39 28.08 21.36
C ALA A 327 4.98 26.73 20.75
N ARG A 328 5.08 26.59 19.43
CA ARG A 328 4.79 25.35 18.68
C ARG A 328 5.73 24.21 19.07
N LEU A 329 7.02 24.50 19.26
CA LEU A 329 8.01 23.52 19.70
C LEU A 329 7.77 23.03 21.13
N ARG A 330 7.29 23.89 22.04
CA ARG A 330 6.86 23.47 23.39
C ARG A 330 5.67 22.52 23.32
N LEU A 331 4.65 22.85 22.52
CA LEU A 331 3.49 21.97 22.31
C LEU A 331 3.89 20.61 21.74
N ALA A 332 4.80 20.61 20.76
CA ALA A 332 5.35 19.39 20.17
C ALA A 332 6.08 18.53 21.22
N MET A 333 6.95 19.14 22.02
CA MET A 333 7.70 18.45 23.07
C MET A 333 6.75 17.81 24.10
N ASP A 334 5.71 18.53 24.53
CA ASP A 334 4.73 18.01 25.50
C ASP A 334 3.96 16.80 24.93
N ALA A 335 3.58 16.83 23.66
CA ALA A 335 2.91 15.70 23.00
C ALA A 335 3.85 14.51 22.77
N LEU A 336 5.10 14.75 22.37
CA LEU A 336 6.07 13.71 22.03
C LEU A 336 6.71 13.02 23.23
N ARG A 337 6.77 13.70 24.38
CA ARG A 337 7.20 13.09 25.65
C ARG A 337 6.22 12.06 26.17
N SER A 338 4.93 12.21 25.89
CA SER A 338 3.90 11.25 26.32
C SER A 338 3.82 9.97 25.48
N THR A 339 4.56 9.86 24.37
CA THR A 339 4.40 8.80 23.36
C THR A 339 5.63 7.90 23.18
N ASP A 340 6.55 7.85 24.15
CA ASP A 340 7.84 7.13 24.08
C ASP A 340 8.74 7.49 22.88
N SER A 341 8.42 8.56 22.15
CA SER A 341 9.16 9.06 20.99
C SER A 341 10.33 9.96 21.42
N LEU A 342 11.26 9.40 22.20
CA LEU A 342 12.40 10.12 22.79
C LEU A 342 13.23 10.88 21.74
N GLN A 343 13.49 10.26 20.59
CA GLN A 343 14.26 10.88 19.52
C GLN A 343 13.57 12.14 18.95
N GLN A 344 12.25 12.11 18.77
CA GLN A 344 11.51 13.27 18.27
C GLN A 344 11.45 14.37 19.34
N ALA A 345 11.25 14.00 20.61
CA ALA A 345 11.30 14.96 21.72
C ALA A 345 12.66 15.67 21.83
N GLU A 346 13.78 14.97 21.59
CA GLU A 346 15.10 15.59 21.54
C GLU A 346 15.27 16.58 20.39
N VAL A 347 14.75 16.25 19.19
CA VAL A 347 14.80 17.16 18.04
C VAL A 347 13.98 18.42 18.32
N ALA A 348 12.79 18.28 18.88
CA ALA A 348 11.96 19.41 19.31
C ALA A 348 12.68 20.30 20.34
N LEU A 349 13.34 19.68 21.33
CA LEU A 349 14.08 20.40 22.37
C LEU A 349 15.26 21.21 21.78
N ARG A 350 16.06 20.61 20.89
CA ARG A 350 17.18 21.31 20.24
C ARG A 350 16.69 22.49 19.41
N ALA A 351 15.60 22.31 18.66
CA ALA A 351 14.98 23.39 17.91
C ALA A 351 14.46 24.51 18.82
N LEU A 352 13.85 24.17 19.97
CA LEU A 352 13.35 25.13 20.94
C LEU A 352 14.49 25.98 21.51
N GLN A 353 15.57 25.33 21.93
CA GLN A 353 16.77 26.01 22.44
C GLN A 353 17.34 27.00 21.42
N ARG A 354 17.40 26.61 20.14
CA ARG A 354 17.85 27.50 19.06
C ARG A 354 16.95 28.74 18.91
N ALA A 355 15.62 28.55 18.92
CA ALA A 355 14.67 29.65 18.82
C ALA A 355 14.81 30.62 20.00
N GLU A 356 14.91 30.10 21.22
CA GLU A 356 15.07 30.90 22.45
C GLU A 356 16.41 31.65 22.49
N GLN A 357 17.49 31.00 22.08
CA GLN A 357 18.81 31.65 21.98
C GLN A 357 18.78 32.82 20.99
N THR A 358 18.14 32.65 19.83
CA THR A 358 18.01 33.70 18.82
C THR A 358 17.20 34.88 19.35
N LEU A 359 16.09 34.61 20.04
CA LEU A 359 15.28 35.64 20.70
C LEU A 359 16.09 36.41 21.76
N GLN A 360 16.85 35.70 22.60
CA GLN A 360 17.70 36.31 23.62
C GLN A 360 18.82 37.16 23.02
N GLN A 361 19.50 36.66 21.99
CA GLN A 361 20.56 37.38 21.30
C GLN A 361 20.03 38.68 20.68
N ARG A 362 18.90 38.62 19.97
CA ARG A 362 18.30 39.83 19.36
C ARG A 362 17.80 40.83 20.39
N ARG A 363 17.31 40.35 21.54
CA ARG A 363 16.97 41.22 22.69
C ARG A 363 18.18 41.96 23.25
N ARG A 364 19.34 41.29 23.34
CA ARG A 364 20.59 41.88 23.86
C ARG A 364 21.22 42.90 22.91
N VAL A 365 21.13 42.68 21.60
CA VAL A 365 21.78 43.52 20.59
C VAL A 365 20.98 44.81 20.29
N GLY A 366 19.78 44.99 20.85
CA GLY A 366 19.00 46.21 20.67
C GLY A 366 18.54 46.46 19.22
N LEU A 367 18.62 45.43 18.36
CA LEU A 367 18.14 45.49 16.98
C LEU A 367 16.64 45.82 17.01
N ARG A 368 16.28 47.01 16.52
CA ARG A 368 14.88 47.34 16.22
C ARG A 368 14.40 46.35 15.17
N TRP A 369 13.45 45.53 15.57
CA TRP A 369 12.70 44.65 14.69
C TRP A 369 12.13 45.50 13.55
N PRO A 370 12.34 45.16 12.27
CA PRO A 370 11.58 45.76 11.20
C PRO A 370 10.10 45.44 11.50
N GLY A 371 9.33 46.51 11.73
CA GLY A 371 7.92 46.43 12.14
C GLY A 371 7.00 46.05 11.01
#